data_AF-A0A8T2ZSP0-F1
#
_entry.id   AF-A0A8T2ZSP0-F1
#
_cell.length_a   1.000
_cell.length_b   1.000
_cell.length_c   1.000
_cell.angle_alpha   90.00
_cell.angle_beta   90.00
_cell.angle_gamma   90.00
#
_symmetry.space_group_name_H-M   'P 1'
#
loop_
_entity.id
_entity.type
_entity.pdbx_description
1 polymer ?
#
loop_
_entity_poly.entity_id
_entity_poly.type
_entity_poly.pdbx_seq_one_letter_code
_entity_poly.pdbx_strand_id
1 'polypeptide(L)'
;MAGMVAGALESLVCSPFELIKLRAQVTSASRVPRSTPVTENRAVAPIIAKLLPGHTPDKKALNHFVTLLSTLTSKHSNLAGALLEYPWMMTGSGKAPSVCDVRKPSSIISLEGWGALWRGIRSGLVRDSIFGGVFFSGWQFMHDVMLNWKAVGMDPIPRSNEEVGSLSPLSVSLAAGFSGSIAAAASHCFDTAKCRSQCTVLPKYISMERNLLRWTRPGNRFERYTGIHPADRNILFRGLGLRMARSGFASFMIVGSYYLTVNYLVSEGPKKRGSKENKLL
;
A
#
# COMPACT_ATOMS: atom_id res chain seq x y z
N MET A 1 10.71 -0.36 19.29
CA MET A 1 11.04 0.89 18.54
C MET A 1 11.68 0.63 17.19
N ALA A 2 12.74 -0.19 17.08
CA ALA A 2 13.41 -0.48 15.81
C ALA A 2 12.44 -0.92 14.69
N GLY A 3 11.50 -1.83 14.99
CA GLY A 3 10.47 -2.27 14.03
C GLY A 3 9.58 -1.15 13.49
N MET A 4 9.26 -0.14 14.31
CA MET A 4 8.45 1.00 13.87
C MET A 4 9.24 1.90 12.91
N VAL A 5 10.51 2.17 13.23
CA VAL A 5 11.39 3.00 12.39
C VAL A 5 11.68 2.33 11.05
N ALA A 6 11.94 1.02 11.07
CA ALA A 6 12.14 0.23 9.85
C ALA A 6 10.90 0.27 8.95
N GLY A 7 9.70 0.07 9.51
CA GLY A 7 8.46 0.17 8.75
C GLY A 7 8.19 1.56 8.17
N ALA A 8 8.47 2.62 8.94
CA ALA A 8 8.36 3.99 8.44
C ALA A 8 9.28 4.25 7.22
N LEU A 9 10.53 3.78 7.29
CA LEU A 9 11.50 3.92 6.21
C LEU A 9 11.11 3.09 4.98
N GLU A 10 10.64 1.86 5.19
CA GLU A 10 10.09 1.02 4.13
C GLU A 10 8.95 1.74 3.40
N SER A 11 8.01 2.35 4.13
CA SER A 11 6.91 3.08 3.50
C SER A 11 7.37 4.22 2.61
N LEU A 12 8.39 4.96 3.04
CA LEU A 12 8.93 6.09 2.27
C LEU A 12 9.61 5.63 0.99
N VAL A 13 10.40 4.55 1.05
CA VAL A 13 11.15 4.02 -0.09
C VAL A 13 10.23 3.28 -1.08
N CYS A 14 9.25 2.52 -0.56
CA CYS A 14 8.40 1.64 -1.37
C CYS A 14 7.16 2.34 -1.95
N SER A 15 6.74 3.50 -1.41
CA SER A 15 5.55 4.25 -1.87
C SER A 15 5.40 4.40 -3.40
N PRO A 16 6.42 4.84 -4.17
CA PRO A 16 6.29 4.96 -5.62
C PRO A 16 5.96 3.63 -6.31
N PHE A 17 6.59 2.54 -5.87
CA PHE A 17 6.40 1.21 -6.44
C PHE A 17 5.05 0.61 -6.05
N GLU A 18 4.65 0.77 -4.79
CA GLU A 18 3.34 0.31 -4.31
C GLU A 18 2.20 0.99 -5.06
N LEU A 19 2.30 2.30 -5.34
CA LEU A 19 1.28 3.01 -6.10
C LEU A 19 1.11 2.41 -7.51
N ILE A 20 2.21 2.18 -8.22
CA ILE A 20 2.18 1.62 -9.58
C ILE A 20 1.59 0.20 -9.53
N LYS A 21 2.08 -0.63 -8.60
CA LYS A 21 1.59 -2.00 -8.40
C LYS A 21 0.10 -2.04 -8.11
N LEU A 22 -0.36 -1.22 -7.16
CA LEU A 22 -1.76 -1.23 -6.73
C LEU A 22 -2.69 -0.79 -7.87
N ARG A 23 -2.31 0.27 -8.60
CA ARG A 23 -3.10 0.71 -9.75
C ARG A 23 -3.16 -0.33 -10.87
N ALA A 24 -2.06 -1.04 -11.12
CA ALA A 24 -2.04 -2.16 -12.06
C ALA A 24 -2.95 -3.31 -11.59
N GLN A 25 -2.90 -3.66 -10.31
CA GLN A 25 -3.77 -4.69 -9.71
C GLN A 25 -5.25 -4.31 -9.82
N VAL A 26 -5.62 -3.09 -9.43
CA VAL A 26 -7.00 -2.60 -9.55
C VAL A 26 -7.46 -2.60 -11.00
N THR A 27 -6.60 -2.18 -11.93
CA THR A 27 -6.90 -2.20 -13.37
C THR A 27 -7.13 -3.63 -13.87
N SER A 28 -6.34 -4.61 -13.41
CA SER A 28 -6.54 -6.01 -13.79
C SER A 28 -7.81 -6.63 -13.19
N ALA A 29 -8.19 -6.22 -11.97
CA ALA A 29 -9.39 -6.71 -11.30
C ALA A 29 -10.66 -6.06 -11.83
N SER A 30 -10.57 -4.80 -12.28
CA SER A 30 -11.68 -4.10 -12.91
C SER A 30 -11.88 -4.62 -14.32
N ARG A 31 -12.90 -5.45 -14.55
CA ARG A 31 -13.38 -5.82 -15.89
C ARG A 31 -14.08 -4.63 -16.55
N VAL A 32 -13.39 -3.51 -16.75
CA VAL A 32 -13.92 -2.39 -17.52
C VAL A 32 -13.88 -2.80 -18.99
N PRO A 33 -15.02 -2.86 -19.70
CA PRO A 33 -15.05 -3.12 -21.12
C PRO A 33 -14.16 -2.09 -21.83
N ARG A 34 -13.27 -2.59 -22.68
CA ARG A 34 -12.40 -1.78 -23.52
C ARG A 34 -13.28 -0.87 -24.37
N SER A 35 -13.36 0.42 -24.04
CA SER A 35 -13.76 1.40 -25.05
C SER A 35 -12.65 1.37 -26.09
N THR A 36 -12.96 0.81 -27.26
CA THR A 36 -12.09 0.88 -28.43
C THR A 36 -11.67 2.33 -28.62
N PRO A 37 -10.42 2.61 -29.00
CA PRO A 37 -10.04 3.95 -29.41
C PRO A 37 -10.79 4.23 -30.70
N VAL A 38 -12.01 4.74 -30.59
CA VAL A 38 -12.71 5.30 -31.72
C VAL A 38 -11.94 6.57 -32.04
N THR A 39 -11.25 6.53 -33.19
CA THR A 39 -10.71 7.68 -33.88
C THR A 39 -11.89 8.58 -34.29
N GLU A 40 -12.56 9.20 -33.33
CA GLU A 40 -13.57 10.21 -33.61
C GLU A 40 -12.84 11.54 -33.66
N ASN A 41 -12.57 12.00 -34.88
CA ASN A 41 -12.17 13.36 -35.18
C ASN A 41 -13.24 14.33 -34.63
N ARG A 42 -13.10 14.72 -33.38
CA ARG A 42 -13.77 15.89 -32.84
C ARG A 42 -12.82 16.53 -31.85
N ALA A 43 -12.71 17.85 -31.93
CA ALA A 43 -11.78 18.69 -31.18
C ALA A 43 -11.89 18.48 -29.66
N VAL A 44 -11.29 17.39 -29.16
CA VAL A 44 -10.94 17.24 -27.76
C VAL A 44 -9.90 18.31 -27.52
N ALA A 45 -10.16 19.22 -26.58
CA ALA A 45 -9.23 20.29 -26.26
C ALA A 45 -7.82 19.70 -26.08
N PRO A 46 -6.78 20.30 -26.70
CA PRO A 46 -5.42 19.71 -26.76
C PRO A 46 -4.84 19.42 -25.37
N ILE A 47 -5.37 20.08 -24.34
CA ILE A 47 -5.04 19.88 -22.93
C ILE A 47 -5.50 18.51 -22.42
N ILE A 48 -6.71 18.05 -22.78
CA ILE A 48 -7.27 16.76 -22.32
C ILE A 48 -6.55 15.59 -22.99
N ALA A 49 -6.28 15.69 -24.29
CA ALA A 49 -5.51 14.68 -25.01
C ALA A 49 -4.08 14.53 -24.45
N LYS A 50 -3.48 15.62 -23.95
CA LYS A 50 -2.17 15.62 -23.27
C LYS A 50 -2.23 15.04 -21.85
N LEU A 51 -3.29 15.34 -21.10
CA LEU A 51 -3.42 14.94 -19.70
C LEU A 51 -3.97 13.52 -19.52
N LEU A 52 -4.91 13.11 -20.36
CA LEU A 52 -5.56 11.79 -20.35
C LEU A 52 -5.46 11.15 -21.75
N PRO A 53 -4.29 10.58 -22.11
CA PRO A 53 -4.12 9.97 -23.42
C PRO A 53 -5.10 8.81 -23.64
N GLY A 54 -6.02 8.96 -24.58
CA GLY A 54 -6.98 7.91 -24.96
C GLY A 54 -8.26 7.84 -24.11
N HIS A 55 -8.52 8.80 -23.23
CA HIS A 55 -9.80 8.89 -22.51
C HIS A 55 -10.88 9.57 -23.36
N THR A 56 -12.04 8.94 -23.48
CA THR A 56 -13.23 9.54 -24.11
C THR A 56 -14.14 10.14 -23.03
N PRO A 57 -14.47 11.44 -23.08
CA PRO A 57 -15.32 12.07 -22.06
C PRO A 57 -16.74 11.51 -22.10
N ASP A 58 -17.40 11.47 -20.94
CA ASP A 58 -18.81 11.06 -20.82
C ASP A 58 -19.72 12.12 -21.47
N LYS A 59 -20.05 11.89 -22.75
CA LYS A 59 -20.91 12.77 -23.53
C LYS A 59 -22.31 12.91 -22.92
N LYS A 60 -22.85 11.88 -22.25
CA LYS A 60 -24.21 11.92 -21.69
C LYS A 60 -24.26 12.85 -20.49
N ALA A 61 -23.31 12.71 -19.56
CA ALA A 61 -23.20 13.61 -18.41
C ALA A 61 -22.89 15.04 -18.86
N LEU A 62 -21.95 15.21 -19.80
CA LEU A 62 -21.59 16.52 -20.33
C LEU A 62 -22.77 17.22 -20.98
N ASN A 63 -23.54 16.52 -21.82
CA ASN A 63 -24.74 17.07 -22.46
C ASN A 63 -25.77 17.50 -21.42
N HIS A 64 -25.94 16.74 -20.33
CA HIS A 64 -26.85 17.14 -19.26
C HIS A 64 -26.41 18.44 -18.58
N PHE A 65 -25.12 18.60 -18.26
CA PHE A 65 -24.59 19.86 -17.73
C PHE A 65 -24.74 21.02 -18.70
N VAL A 66 -24.46 20.80 -19.99
CA VAL A 66 -24.63 21.81 -21.04
C VAL A 66 -26.09 22.24 -21.15
N THR A 67 -27.05 21.30 -21.10
CA THR A 67 -28.49 21.60 -21.11
C THR A 67 -28.93 22.38 -19.87
N LEU A 68 -28.38 22.10 -18.70
CA LEU A 68 -28.69 22.87 -17.48
C LEU A 68 -28.10 24.29 -17.58
N LEU A 69 -26.84 24.42 -17.99
CA LEU A 69 -26.16 25.71 -18.07
C LEU A 69 -26.66 26.58 -19.23
N SER A 70 -27.17 25.99 -20.32
CA SER A 70 -27.76 26.76 -21.42
C SER A 70 -29.02 27.53 -20.99
N THR A 71 -29.70 27.10 -19.92
CA THR A 71 -30.80 27.88 -19.32
C THR A 71 -30.31 29.16 -18.63
N LEU A 72 -29.05 29.20 -18.18
CA LEU A 72 -28.45 30.32 -17.46
C LEU A 72 -27.57 31.20 -18.34
N THR A 73 -27.06 30.66 -19.45
CA THR A 73 -26.03 31.30 -20.29
C THR A 73 -26.47 31.28 -21.75
N SER A 74 -26.84 32.45 -22.27
CA SER A 74 -27.25 32.63 -23.67
C SER A 74 -26.10 32.97 -24.64
N LYS A 75 -24.87 33.18 -24.13
CA LYS A 75 -23.80 33.88 -24.86
C LYS A 75 -22.64 33.01 -25.39
N HIS A 76 -22.54 31.74 -24.99
CA HIS A 76 -21.42 30.87 -25.38
C HIS A 76 -21.83 29.83 -26.43
N SER A 77 -21.36 29.99 -27.67
CA SER A 77 -21.66 29.10 -28.81
C SER A 77 -21.07 27.69 -28.68
N ASN A 78 -20.02 27.50 -27.88
CA ASN A 78 -19.39 26.19 -27.63
C ASN A 78 -19.16 25.94 -26.13
N LEU A 79 -20.24 25.85 -25.38
CA LEU A 79 -20.22 25.62 -23.94
C LEU A 79 -19.58 24.27 -23.56
N ALA A 80 -19.82 23.23 -24.36
CA ALA A 80 -19.25 21.89 -24.14
C ALA A 80 -17.72 21.90 -24.22
N GLY A 81 -17.15 22.57 -25.22
CA GLY A 81 -15.70 22.72 -25.38
C GLY A 81 -15.08 23.50 -24.23
N ALA A 82 -15.69 24.62 -23.84
CA ALA A 82 -15.22 25.43 -22.72
C ALA A 82 -15.26 24.66 -21.39
N LEU A 83 -16.31 23.87 -21.14
CA LEU A 83 -16.38 23.01 -19.95
C LEU A 83 -15.26 21.97 -19.95
N LEU A 84 -14.99 21.34 -21.09
CA LEU A 84 -13.95 20.33 -21.20
C LEU A 84 -12.53 20.90 -20.97
N GLU A 85 -12.29 22.18 -21.26
CA GLU A 85 -11.05 22.85 -20.87
C GLU A 85 -10.89 22.98 -19.35
N TYR A 86 -11.99 22.99 -18.61
CA TYR A 86 -11.91 23.05 -17.17
C TYR A 86 -11.44 21.74 -16.57
N PRO A 87 -10.49 21.83 -15.63
CA PRO A 87 -9.82 20.62 -15.19
C PRO A 87 -10.68 19.68 -14.33
N TRP A 88 -11.74 20.18 -13.69
CA TRP A 88 -12.74 19.36 -12.99
C TRP A 88 -13.75 18.70 -13.94
N MET A 89 -13.88 19.18 -15.18
CA MET A 89 -14.82 18.72 -16.20
C MET A 89 -14.19 17.93 -17.35
N MET A 90 -12.88 17.71 -17.32
CA MET A 90 -12.14 16.97 -18.37
C MET A 90 -12.70 15.56 -18.69
N THR A 91 -13.42 14.92 -17.75
CA THR A 91 -14.06 13.60 -17.93
C THR A 91 -15.50 13.71 -18.44
N GLY A 92 -16.02 14.92 -18.62
CA GLY A 92 -17.41 15.23 -18.97
C GLY A 92 -18.41 15.11 -17.82
N SER A 93 -18.08 14.34 -16.76
CA SER A 93 -18.99 14.04 -15.65
C SER A 93 -18.75 14.85 -14.37
N GLY A 94 -17.69 15.66 -14.33
CA GLY A 94 -17.24 16.33 -13.11
C GLY A 94 -16.51 15.39 -12.11
N LYS A 95 -16.42 14.09 -12.43
CA LYS A 95 -15.76 13.09 -11.57
C LYS A 95 -14.28 12.97 -11.90
N ALA A 96 -13.51 12.61 -10.87
CA ALA A 96 -12.10 12.27 -11.03
C ALA A 96 -11.93 11.12 -12.04
N PRO A 97 -10.87 11.15 -12.88
CA PRO A 97 -10.61 10.10 -13.84
C PRO A 97 -10.36 8.76 -13.16
N SER A 98 -10.70 7.68 -13.85
CA SER A 98 -10.53 6.33 -13.29
C SER A 98 -9.06 5.95 -13.26
N VAL A 99 -8.68 5.15 -12.26
CA VAL A 99 -7.33 4.54 -12.16
C VAL A 99 -7.01 3.74 -13.42
N CYS A 100 -8.02 3.10 -14.00
CA CYS A 100 -7.89 2.22 -15.15
C CYS A 100 -7.45 2.95 -16.43
N ASP A 101 -7.69 4.27 -16.47
CA ASP A 101 -7.37 5.14 -17.60
C ASP A 101 -5.92 5.63 -17.54
N VAL A 102 -5.30 5.65 -16.35
CA VAL A 102 -3.95 6.18 -16.11
C VAL A 102 -2.98 5.05 -15.79
N ARG A 103 -2.68 4.23 -16.81
CA ARG A 103 -1.84 3.01 -16.66
C ARG A 103 -0.34 3.27 -16.63
N LYS A 104 0.15 4.21 -17.46
CA LYS A 104 1.60 4.43 -17.62
C LYS A 104 2.12 5.32 -16.50
N PRO A 105 3.27 5.00 -15.87
CA PRO A 105 3.90 5.89 -14.89
C PRO A 105 4.14 7.31 -15.41
N SER A 106 4.49 7.44 -16.70
CA SER A 106 4.64 8.74 -17.37
C SER A 106 3.33 9.53 -17.40
N SER A 107 2.20 8.87 -17.65
CA SER A 107 0.87 9.49 -17.61
C SER A 107 0.45 9.90 -16.20
N ILE A 108 0.87 9.15 -15.17
CA ILE A 108 0.64 9.53 -13.77
C ILE A 108 1.40 10.82 -13.44
N ILE A 109 2.68 10.89 -13.83
CA ILE A 109 3.52 12.07 -13.57
C ILE A 109 3.03 13.29 -14.37
N SER A 110 2.61 13.12 -15.63
CA SER A 110 2.10 14.23 -16.44
C SER A 110 0.75 14.74 -15.93
N LEU A 111 -0.13 13.86 -15.48
CA LEU A 111 -1.47 14.21 -15.01
C LEU A 111 -1.48 14.74 -13.56
N GLU A 112 -0.85 14.01 -12.64
CA GLU A 112 -0.93 14.26 -11.19
C GLU A 112 0.33 14.96 -10.63
N GLY A 113 1.45 14.89 -11.34
CA GLY A 113 2.75 15.40 -10.90
C GLY A 113 3.57 14.41 -10.07
N TRP A 114 4.84 14.77 -9.81
CA TRP A 114 5.80 13.94 -9.06
C TRP A 114 5.33 13.59 -7.64
N GLY A 115 4.68 14.52 -6.95
CA GLY A 115 4.17 14.30 -5.59
C GLY A 115 3.08 13.21 -5.51
N ALA A 116 2.48 12.84 -6.65
CA ALA A 116 1.50 11.76 -6.70
C ALA A 116 2.11 10.39 -6.36
N LEU A 117 3.41 10.19 -6.57
CA LEU A 117 4.09 8.93 -6.25
C LEU A 117 4.10 8.62 -4.74
N TRP A 118 4.01 9.66 -3.90
CA TRP A 118 3.86 9.54 -2.44
C TRP A 118 2.41 9.71 -1.96
N ARG A 119 1.44 9.50 -2.86
CA ARG A 119 0.02 9.49 -2.49
C ARG A 119 -0.24 8.43 -1.41
N GLY A 120 -0.90 8.84 -0.33
CA GLY A 120 -1.21 7.95 0.78
C GLY A 120 -0.03 7.70 1.72
N ILE A 121 1.08 8.45 1.61
CA ILE A 121 2.25 8.25 2.50
C ILE A 121 1.90 8.37 3.99
N ARG A 122 0.94 9.23 4.36
CA ARG A 122 0.54 9.40 5.77
C ARG A 122 -0.05 8.12 6.36
N SER A 123 -1.00 7.51 5.66
CA SER A 123 -1.60 6.25 6.11
C SER A 123 -0.61 5.10 5.96
N GLY A 124 0.25 5.13 4.95
CA GLY A 124 1.35 4.16 4.79
C GLY A 124 2.35 4.18 5.93
N LEU A 125 2.85 5.35 6.31
CA LEU A 125 3.80 5.51 7.40
C LEU A 125 3.24 4.92 8.70
N VAL A 126 2.00 5.27 9.04
CA VAL A 126 1.31 4.76 10.24
C VAL A 126 1.08 3.25 10.14
N ARG A 127 0.62 2.76 8.98
CA ARG A 127 0.42 1.32 8.72
C ARG A 127 1.69 0.52 8.97
N ASP A 128 2.78 0.90 8.31
CA ASP A 128 4.02 0.12 8.30
C ASP A 128 4.74 0.23 9.65
N SER A 129 4.67 1.39 10.31
CA SER A 129 5.19 1.57 11.67
C SER A 129 4.45 0.68 12.67
N ILE A 130 3.11 0.67 12.65
CA ILE A 130 2.31 -0.18 13.55
C ILE A 130 2.54 -1.65 13.24
N PHE A 131 2.53 -2.03 11.95
CA PHE A 131 2.77 -3.41 11.55
C PHE A 131 4.13 -3.91 12.04
N GLY A 132 5.22 -3.20 11.73
CA GLY A 132 6.56 -3.57 12.18
C GLY A 132 6.68 -3.56 13.71
N GLY A 133 6.14 -2.53 14.38
CA GLY A 133 6.15 -2.44 15.84
C GLY A 133 5.50 -3.65 16.52
N VAL A 134 4.25 -3.93 16.17
CA VAL A 134 3.46 -5.03 16.74
C VAL A 134 4.03 -6.39 16.37
N PHE A 135 4.47 -6.55 15.11
CA PHE A 135 5.08 -7.79 14.64
C PHE A 135 6.31 -8.15 15.45
N PHE A 136 7.29 -7.24 15.54
CA PHE A 136 8.53 -7.52 16.25
C PHE A 136 8.32 -7.66 17.75
N SER A 137 7.45 -6.85 18.36
CA SER A 137 7.18 -6.96 19.81
C SER A 137 6.48 -8.28 20.16
N GLY A 138 5.43 -8.65 19.41
CA GLY A 138 4.70 -9.90 19.63
C GLY A 138 5.58 -11.12 19.36
N TRP A 139 6.44 -11.02 18.35
CA TRP A 139 7.41 -12.05 18.00
C TRP A 139 8.45 -12.25 19.10
N GLN A 140 9.08 -11.17 19.56
CA GLN A 140 10.09 -11.22 20.63
C GLN A 140 9.51 -11.76 21.93
N PHE A 141 8.32 -11.28 22.32
CA PHE A 141 7.64 -11.78 23.51
C PHE A 141 7.40 -13.29 23.45
N MET A 142 6.87 -13.80 22.33
CA MET A 142 6.64 -15.23 22.15
C MET A 142 7.95 -16.02 22.15
N HIS A 143 9.00 -15.48 21.53
CA HIS A 143 10.32 -16.08 21.50
C HIS A 143 10.91 -16.20 22.92
N ASP A 144 10.80 -15.16 23.74
CA ASP A 144 11.27 -15.17 25.14
C ASP A 144 10.48 -16.17 25.99
N VAL A 145 9.16 -16.24 25.83
CA VAL A 145 8.31 -17.24 26.51
C VAL A 145 8.74 -18.66 26.13
N MET A 146 9.01 -18.91 24.85
CA MET A 146 9.48 -20.22 24.39
C MET A 146 10.86 -20.58 24.94
N LEU A 147 11.78 -19.62 25.04
CA LEU A 147 13.09 -19.83 25.67
C LEU A 147 12.97 -20.15 27.15
N ASN A 148 12.17 -19.37 27.89
CA ASN A 148 11.91 -19.60 29.31
C ASN A 148 11.28 -20.98 29.55
N TRP A 149 10.31 -21.38 28.72
CA TRP A 149 9.69 -22.69 28.80
C TRP A 149 10.70 -23.83 28.57
N LYS A 150 11.60 -23.66 27.59
CA LYS A 150 12.65 -24.64 27.32
C LYS A 150 13.67 -24.71 28.46
N ALA A 151 14.02 -23.58 29.07
CA ALA A 151 14.96 -23.49 30.18
C ALA A 151 14.50 -24.23 31.45
N VAL A 152 13.19 -24.26 31.72
CA VAL A 152 12.62 -24.98 32.88
C VAL A 152 12.88 -26.49 32.82
N GLY A 153 13.07 -27.05 31.62
CA GLY A 153 13.33 -28.48 31.43
C GLY A 153 14.81 -28.87 31.32
N MET A 154 15.75 -27.96 31.58
CA MET A 154 17.19 -28.21 31.43
C MET A 154 17.91 -28.35 32.78
N ASP A 155 18.69 -29.41 32.92
CA ASP A 155 19.61 -29.65 34.05
C ASP A 155 21.07 -29.70 33.54
N PRO A 156 21.98 -28.80 33.97
CA PRO A 156 21.79 -27.71 34.93
C PRO A 156 21.03 -26.50 34.35
N ILE A 157 20.46 -25.68 35.24
CA ILE A 157 19.72 -24.46 34.88
C ILE A 157 20.64 -23.52 34.07
N PRO A 158 20.23 -23.10 32.87
CA PRO A 158 21.02 -22.20 32.03
C PRO A 158 21.12 -20.81 32.66
N ARG A 159 22.32 -20.21 32.62
CA ARG A 159 22.61 -18.87 33.15
C ARG A 159 22.27 -17.76 32.17
N SER A 160 22.09 -18.07 30.89
CA SER A 160 21.76 -17.13 29.83
C SER A 160 20.88 -17.75 28.74
N ASN A 161 20.15 -16.92 27.99
CA ASN A 161 19.32 -17.36 26.86
C ASN A 161 20.13 -18.01 25.72
N GLU A 162 21.43 -17.75 25.66
CA GLU A 162 22.35 -18.30 24.68
C GLU A 162 22.67 -19.78 24.97
N GLU A 163 22.60 -20.21 26.24
CA GLU A 163 22.85 -21.58 26.68
C GLU A 163 21.66 -22.52 26.46
N VAL A 164 20.45 -21.98 26.30
CA VAL A 164 19.19 -22.74 26.11
C VAL A 164 19.16 -23.51 24.78
N GLY A 165 20.11 -23.24 23.87
CA GLY A 165 20.24 -23.89 22.55
C GLY A 165 19.11 -23.51 21.59
N SER A 166 19.28 -23.82 20.29
CA SER A 166 18.33 -23.41 19.24
C SER A 166 16.89 -23.86 19.52
N LEU A 167 15.93 -22.95 19.37
CA LEU A 167 14.50 -23.28 19.41
C LEU A 167 14.10 -24.08 18.16
N SER A 168 13.02 -24.86 18.27
CA SER A 168 12.47 -25.59 17.12
C SER A 168 12.04 -24.62 16.02
N PRO A 169 12.50 -24.79 14.76
CA PRO A 169 12.11 -23.93 13.65
C PRO A 169 10.60 -23.82 13.46
N LEU A 170 9.85 -24.89 13.75
CA LEU A 170 8.39 -24.89 13.62
C LEU A 170 7.71 -24.01 14.67
N SER A 171 8.13 -24.09 15.94
CA SER A 171 7.56 -23.28 17.02
C SER A 171 7.84 -21.80 16.81
N VAL A 172 9.06 -21.50 16.35
CA VAL A 172 9.48 -20.18 15.94
C VAL A 172 8.57 -19.75 14.78
N SER A 173 8.46 -20.50 13.69
CA SER A 173 7.54 -20.14 12.58
C SER A 173 6.09 -19.87 13.00
N LEU A 174 5.53 -20.68 13.91
CA LEU A 174 4.17 -20.52 14.42
C LEU A 174 3.97 -19.20 15.16
N ALA A 175 4.91 -18.84 16.05
CA ALA A 175 4.86 -17.56 16.75
C ALA A 175 4.97 -16.37 15.76
N ALA A 176 5.66 -16.53 14.63
CA ALA A 176 5.82 -15.48 13.63
C ALA A 176 4.52 -15.28 12.87
N GLY A 177 3.86 -16.39 12.53
CA GLY A 177 2.55 -16.36 11.91
C GLY A 177 1.48 -15.74 12.81
N PHE A 178 1.51 -16.06 14.10
CA PHE A 178 0.59 -15.45 15.07
C PHE A 178 0.83 -13.94 15.20
N SER A 179 2.09 -13.54 15.41
CA SER A 179 2.46 -12.13 15.50
C SER A 179 2.12 -11.34 14.22
N GLY A 180 2.39 -11.92 13.05
CA GLY A 180 2.04 -11.34 11.75
C GLY A 180 0.53 -11.15 11.54
N SER A 181 -0.28 -12.05 12.08
CA SER A 181 -1.74 -11.94 12.06
C SER A 181 -2.24 -10.78 12.94
N ILE A 182 -1.69 -10.64 14.15
CA ILE A 182 -2.03 -9.54 15.07
C ILE A 182 -1.58 -8.19 14.49
N ALA A 183 -0.35 -8.13 13.96
CA ALA A 183 0.18 -6.93 13.32
C ALA A 183 -0.67 -6.49 12.11
N ALA A 184 -1.15 -7.44 11.31
CA ALA A 184 -2.06 -7.18 10.21
C ALA A 184 -3.42 -6.65 10.67
N ALA A 185 -3.93 -7.14 11.80
CA ALA A 185 -5.17 -6.65 12.38
C ALA A 185 -5.03 -5.21 12.91
N ALA A 186 -3.96 -4.94 13.67
CA ALA A 186 -3.70 -3.63 14.25
C ALA A 186 -3.49 -2.53 13.19
N SER A 187 -2.89 -2.88 12.05
CA SER A 187 -2.63 -1.95 10.94
C SER A 187 -3.69 -1.98 9.83
N HIS A 188 -4.84 -2.65 10.05
CA HIS A 188 -5.84 -2.89 8.99
C HIS A 188 -6.40 -1.62 8.37
N CYS A 189 -6.96 -0.75 9.22
CA CYS A 189 -7.65 0.46 8.79
C CYS A 189 -6.76 1.39 7.95
N PHE A 190 -5.47 1.48 8.28
CA PHE A 190 -4.53 2.33 7.57
C PHE A 190 -4.17 1.78 6.19
N ASP A 191 -4.16 0.47 6.00
CA ASP A 191 -3.94 -0.16 4.70
C ASP A 191 -5.13 0.09 3.77
N THR A 192 -6.35 -0.07 4.27
CA THR A 192 -7.55 0.28 3.49
C THR A 192 -7.51 1.75 3.07
N ALA A 193 -7.18 2.66 3.99
CA ALA A 193 -7.05 4.08 3.69
C ALA A 193 -5.93 4.39 2.68
N LYS A 194 -4.76 3.73 2.80
CA LYS A 194 -3.65 3.86 1.84
C LYS A 194 -4.07 3.40 0.44
N CYS A 195 -4.64 2.20 0.34
CA CYS A 195 -5.13 1.64 -0.92
C CYS A 195 -6.15 2.56 -1.60
N ARG A 196 -7.11 3.09 -0.84
CA ARG A 196 -8.11 4.04 -1.34
C ARG A 196 -7.51 5.35 -1.82
N SER A 197 -6.56 5.89 -1.07
CA SER A 197 -5.83 7.10 -1.45
C SER A 197 -5.05 6.89 -2.75
N GLN A 198 -4.37 5.76 -2.91
CA GLN A 198 -3.60 5.42 -4.11
C GLN A 198 -4.51 5.17 -5.35
N CYS A 199 -5.74 4.70 -5.12
CA CYS A 199 -6.78 4.60 -6.16
C CYS A 199 -7.43 5.93 -6.55
N THR A 200 -7.12 7.04 -5.87
CA THR A 200 -7.70 8.33 -6.25
C THR A 200 -6.75 9.04 -7.20
N VAL A 201 -7.15 9.18 -8.47
CA VAL A 201 -6.43 10.00 -9.45
C VAL A 201 -6.83 11.46 -9.24
N LEU A 202 -5.90 12.29 -8.76
CA LEU A 202 -6.14 13.72 -8.62
C LEU A 202 -5.14 14.48 -9.47
N PRO A 203 -5.58 15.16 -10.52
CA PRO A 203 -4.69 15.94 -11.35
C PRO A 203 -4.01 17.09 -10.60
N LYS A 204 -2.86 17.51 -11.12
CA LYS A 204 -1.97 18.51 -10.51
C LYS A 204 -2.68 19.85 -10.26
N TYR A 205 -3.48 20.32 -11.21
CA TYR A 205 -4.16 21.61 -11.12
C TYR A 205 -5.23 21.64 -10.01
N ILE A 206 -5.98 20.55 -9.78
CA ILE A 206 -6.97 20.48 -8.68
C ILE A 206 -6.23 20.46 -7.35
N SER A 207 -5.08 19.77 -7.29
CA SER A 207 -4.21 19.81 -6.10
C SER A 207 -3.73 21.24 -5.81
N MET A 208 -3.30 21.95 -6.85
CA MET A 208 -2.80 23.32 -6.76
C MET A 208 -3.90 24.30 -6.34
N GLU A 209 -5.10 24.20 -6.93
CA GLU A 209 -6.27 25.00 -6.57
C GLU A 209 -6.68 24.77 -5.11
N ARG A 210 -6.72 23.51 -4.67
CA ARG A 210 -7.00 23.17 -3.25
C ARG A 210 -6.02 23.80 -2.28
N ASN A 211 -4.75 23.84 -2.65
CA ASN A 211 -3.71 24.47 -1.85
C ASN A 211 -3.85 26.01 -1.87
N LEU A 212 -4.13 26.59 -3.04
CA LEU A 212 -4.33 28.03 -3.21
C LEU A 212 -5.54 28.53 -2.39
N LEU A 213 -6.67 27.82 -2.48
CA LEU A 213 -7.91 28.15 -1.78
C LEU A 213 -7.92 27.68 -0.31
N ARG A 214 -6.81 27.10 0.18
CA ARG A 214 -6.67 26.57 1.54
C ARG A 214 -7.86 25.69 1.96
N TRP A 215 -8.35 24.85 1.06
CA TRP A 215 -9.51 23.99 1.35
C TRP A 215 -9.22 23.09 2.54
N THR A 216 -9.99 23.29 3.61
CA THR A 216 -9.90 22.46 4.81
C THR A 216 -10.35 21.05 4.47
N ARG A 217 -9.48 20.06 4.72
CA ARG A 217 -9.84 18.65 4.51
C ARG A 217 -10.96 18.27 5.49
N PRO A 218 -12.03 17.60 5.02
CA PRO A 218 -13.08 17.11 5.90
C PRO A 218 -12.53 16.03 6.85
N GLY A 219 -13.15 15.89 8.03
CA GLY A 219 -12.82 14.85 9.02
C GLY A 219 -12.19 15.36 10.31
N ASN A 220 -12.06 14.44 11.26
CA ASN A 220 -11.52 14.68 12.60
C ASN A 220 -10.00 14.91 12.56
N ARG A 221 -9.40 15.46 13.62
CA ARG A 221 -7.95 15.70 13.71
C ARG A 221 -7.14 14.42 13.44
N PHE A 222 -7.57 13.29 14.00
CA PHE A 222 -6.96 11.98 13.79
C PHE A 222 -7.00 11.54 12.33
N GLU A 223 -8.15 11.67 11.66
CA GLU A 223 -8.33 11.29 10.25
C GLU A 223 -7.46 12.15 9.33
N ARG A 224 -7.36 13.46 9.62
CA ARG A 224 -6.49 14.38 8.87
C ARG A 224 -5.00 14.05 9.03
N TYR A 225 -4.60 13.66 10.25
CA TYR A 225 -3.22 13.26 10.56
C TYR A 225 -2.85 11.97 9.84
N THR A 226 -3.69 10.94 10.00
CA THR A 226 -3.48 9.60 9.44
C THR A 226 -3.79 9.50 7.96
N GLY A 227 -4.49 10.48 7.38
CA GLY A 227 -4.86 10.49 5.96
C GLY A 227 -6.10 9.67 5.62
N ILE A 228 -6.90 9.30 6.62
CA ILE A 228 -8.17 8.58 6.43
C ILE A 228 -9.24 9.56 5.95
N HIS A 229 -9.98 9.21 4.89
CA HIS A 229 -11.11 10.01 4.43
C HIS A 229 -12.39 9.63 5.21
N PRO A 230 -13.22 10.59 5.66
CA PRO A 230 -14.44 10.29 6.42
C PRO A 230 -15.41 9.34 5.71
N ALA A 231 -15.46 9.39 4.39
CA ALA A 231 -16.30 8.49 3.59
C ALA A 231 -15.86 7.01 3.65
N ASP A 232 -14.62 6.73 4.05
CA ASP A 232 -14.10 5.36 4.08
C ASP A 232 -14.38 4.64 5.42
N ARG A 233 -14.96 5.32 6.43
CA ARG A 233 -15.21 4.80 7.79
C ARG A 233 -15.89 3.43 7.81
N ASN A 234 -16.95 3.27 7.02
CA ASN A 234 -17.74 2.03 6.98
C ASN A 234 -17.02 0.87 6.28
N ILE A 235 -15.90 1.14 5.61
CA ILE A 235 -15.18 0.17 4.76
C ILE A 235 -13.81 -0.20 5.36
N LEU A 236 -13.34 0.52 6.39
CA LEU A 236 -11.99 0.38 6.96
C LEU A 236 -11.62 -1.03 7.43
N PHE A 237 -12.59 -1.87 7.78
CA PHE A 237 -12.36 -3.25 8.26
C PHE A 237 -12.71 -4.32 7.22
N ARG A 238 -13.05 -3.93 5.99
CA ARG A 238 -13.39 -4.87 4.93
C ARG A 238 -12.16 -5.66 4.50
N GLY A 239 -12.24 -6.99 4.56
CA GLY A 239 -11.15 -7.88 4.16
C GLY A 239 -10.14 -8.20 5.27
N LEU A 240 -10.44 -7.83 6.53
CA LEU A 240 -9.57 -8.06 7.68
C LEU A 240 -9.11 -9.52 7.83
N GLY A 241 -10.05 -10.47 7.82
CA GLY A 241 -9.72 -11.89 7.98
C GLY A 241 -8.78 -12.41 6.91
N LEU A 242 -8.99 -12.04 5.64
CA LEU A 242 -8.11 -12.43 4.54
C LEU A 242 -6.71 -11.83 4.70
N ARG A 243 -6.61 -10.58 5.14
CA ARG A 243 -5.32 -9.94 5.38
C ARG A 243 -4.57 -10.58 6.55
N MET A 244 -5.26 -10.89 7.65
CA MET A 244 -4.69 -11.60 8.80
C MET A 244 -4.14 -12.95 8.37
N ALA A 245 -4.96 -13.77 7.70
CA ALA A 245 -4.54 -15.09 7.20
C ALA A 245 -3.33 -14.99 6.26
N ARG A 246 -3.37 -14.08 5.28
CA ARG A 246 -2.25 -13.86 4.35
C ARG A 246 -0.97 -13.46 5.07
N SER A 247 -1.06 -12.53 6.01
CA SER A 247 0.11 -11.98 6.71
C SER A 247 0.70 -12.98 7.70
N GLY A 248 -0.16 -13.73 8.40
CA GLY A 248 0.26 -14.81 9.27
C GLY A 248 0.94 -15.94 8.50
N PHE A 249 0.33 -16.41 7.41
CA PHE A 249 0.93 -17.45 6.59
C PHE A 249 2.27 -17.00 5.96
N ALA A 250 2.33 -15.78 5.43
CA ALA A 250 3.57 -15.23 4.88
C ALA A 250 4.68 -15.13 5.95
N SER A 251 4.34 -14.68 7.16
CA SER A 251 5.32 -14.55 8.26
C SER A 251 5.81 -15.91 8.74
N PHE A 252 4.91 -16.89 8.84
CA PHE A 252 5.25 -18.29 9.14
C PHE A 252 6.27 -18.82 8.12
N MET A 253 5.99 -18.63 6.83
CA MET A 253 6.87 -19.15 5.76
C MET A 253 8.23 -18.44 5.72
N ILE A 254 8.27 -17.11 5.86
CA ILE A 254 9.52 -16.35 5.83
C ILE A 254 10.42 -16.76 6.99
N VAL A 255 9.89 -16.79 8.22
CA VAL A 255 10.69 -17.16 9.39
C VAL A 255 11.06 -18.64 9.35
N GLY A 256 10.13 -19.51 8.99
CA GLY A 256 10.40 -20.95 8.92
C GLY A 256 11.44 -21.32 7.89
N SER A 257 11.33 -20.77 6.68
CA SER A 257 12.35 -20.94 5.64
C SER A 257 13.71 -20.42 6.10
N TYR A 258 13.76 -19.23 6.71
CA TYR A 258 15.01 -18.68 7.24
C TYR A 258 15.69 -19.63 8.24
N TYR A 259 14.97 -20.08 9.28
CA TYR A 259 15.55 -20.97 10.29
C TYR A 259 15.88 -22.36 9.75
N LEU A 260 15.08 -22.91 8.83
CA LEU A 260 15.39 -24.18 8.17
C LEU A 260 16.65 -24.07 7.31
N THR A 261 16.78 -23.00 6.52
CA THR A 261 17.95 -22.76 5.69
C THR A 261 19.20 -22.52 6.54
N VAL A 262 19.11 -21.75 7.62
CA VAL A 262 20.24 -21.55 8.55
C VAL A 262 20.67 -22.87 9.17
N ASN A 263 19.73 -23.69 9.64
CA ASN A 263 20.06 -25.01 10.20
C ASN A 263 20.71 -25.92 9.15
N TYR A 264 20.22 -25.92 7.92
CA TYR A 264 20.82 -26.71 6.83
C TYR A 264 22.25 -26.26 6.51
N LEU A 265 22.46 -24.96 6.29
CA LEU A 265 23.77 -24.40 5.91
C LEU A 265 24.80 -24.46 7.05
N VAL A 266 24.39 -24.25 8.29
CA VAL A 266 25.29 -24.30 9.46
C VAL A 266 25.65 -25.74 9.80
N SER A 267 24.75 -26.70 9.57
CA SER A 267 25.03 -28.13 9.77
C SER A 267 25.98 -28.72 8.71
N GLU A 268 26.06 -28.11 7.52
CA GLU A 268 27.04 -28.44 6.47
C GLU A 268 28.39 -27.69 6.60
N GLY A 269 28.56 -26.83 7.62
CA GLY A 269 29.83 -26.18 7.90
C GLY A 269 30.96 -27.19 8.14
N PRO A 270 32.21 -26.91 7.69
CA PRO A 270 33.24 -27.92 7.57
C PRO A 270 33.49 -28.61 8.92
N LYS A 271 33.29 -29.94 8.95
CA LYS A 271 33.88 -30.82 9.96
C LYS A 271 35.36 -30.44 10.08
N LYS A 272 35.72 -29.65 11.09
CA LYS A 272 37.11 -29.41 11.43
C LYS A 272 37.73 -30.79 11.60
N ARG A 273 38.67 -31.10 10.71
CA ARG A 273 39.55 -32.28 10.73
C ARG A 273 40.37 -32.21 12.03
N GLY A 274 39.77 -32.69 13.12
CA GLY A 274 40.38 -32.76 14.43
C GLY A 274 41.21 -34.03 14.57
N SER A 275 42.52 -33.83 14.60
CA SER A 275 43.53 -34.65 15.29
C SER A 275 43.58 -36.15 14.98
N LYS A 276 44.35 -36.50 13.94
CA LYS A 276 45.25 -37.65 14.01
C LYS A 276 46.66 -37.09 14.22
N GLU A 277 47.01 -36.74 15.46
CA GLU A 277 48.40 -36.60 15.86
C GLU A 277 48.68 -37.50 17.06
N ASN A 278 49.60 -38.43 16.82
CA ASN A 278 50.60 -38.99 17.72
C ASN A 278 50.10 -39.80 18.93
N LYS A 279 49.83 -41.08 18.65
CA LYS A 279 50.11 -42.17 19.59
C LYS A 279 51.37 -42.88 19.10
N LEU A 280 52.54 -42.33 19.42
CA LEU A 280 53.82 -43.02 19.33
C LEU A 280 54.70 -42.49 20.46
N LEU A 281 55.20 -43.47 21.24
CA LEU A 281 55.98 -43.42 22.48
C LEU A 281 55.15 -43.26 23.75
#